data_AF-A0A3E2CU33-F1
#
_entry.id   AF-A0A3E2CU33-F1
#
_cell.length_a   1.000
_cell.length_b   1.000
_cell.length_c   1.000
_cell.angle_alpha   90.00
_cell.angle_beta   90.00
_cell.angle_gamma   90.00
#
_symmetry.space_group_name_H-M   'P 1'
#
loop_
_entity.id
_entity.type
_entity.pdbx_description
1 polymer ?
#
loop_
_entity_poly.entity_id
_entity_poly.type
_entity_poly.pdbx_seq_one_letter_code
_entity_poly.pdbx_strand_id
1 'polypeptide(L)'
;FFITSNTVYLWFRTSFYSVPMAASLFFTSLGLWCYLGFNRTHSLLNIVLGSFFIALNLGCRPTFSIAVLFALPAIYSHIEKDLPNILRNWKQVSSWHKPFKYFAAWILPCVITAIPFGIYNLLRFGSPLNFGNEYQITITDMTTMRLPSQNILPSIFSYIALPLRFIPTFPWIGIQPIAFDRWQYAEPMIGGMFTLSPLALVGIICVFIMKKRCRTHIAWQTSVIAIIVGLVLIVFDSLKAGIGWRYIADFAWSFAIAAAIGISLLLEYASTLQSENSLHKKTIAYTIRLLVAVLLFASIAIAVLSWFVTGREDSTLRFNPNLWFAFRSWMTLF
;
A
#
# COMPACT_ATOMS: atom_id res chain seq x y z
N PHE A 1 3.71 5.78 6.76
CA PHE A 1 3.74 4.45 6.11
C PHE A 1 2.93 3.44 6.90
N PHE A 2 3.39 2.99 8.08
CA PHE A 2 2.78 1.90 8.87
C PHE A 2 1.26 2.01 9.13
N ILE A 3 0.76 3.21 9.43
CA ILE A 3 -0.68 3.43 9.67
C ILE A 3 -1.45 3.27 8.36
N THR A 4 -1.02 3.99 7.31
CA THR A 4 -1.67 3.95 5.99
C THR A 4 -1.64 2.55 5.38
N SER A 5 -0.52 1.82 5.46
CA SER A 5 -0.39 0.45 4.94
C SER A 5 -1.19 -0.59 5.73
N ASN A 6 -1.97 -0.16 6.73
CA ASN A 6 -2.73 -1.01 7.63
C ASN A 6 -1.86 -2.04 8.36
N THR A 7 -0.56 -1.78 8.53
CA THR A 7 0.35 -2.71 9.23
C THR A 7 0.02 -2.78 10.71
N VAL A 8 -0.47 -1.68 11.29
CA VAL A 8 -0.97 -1.62 12.67
C VAL A 8 -2.15 -2.57 12.89
N TYR A 9 -2.95 -2.84 11.85
CA TYR A 9 -4.01 -3.86 11.90
C TYR A 9 -3.46 -5.29 11.99
N LEU A 10 -2.35 -5.56 11.30
CA LEU A 10 -1.71 -6.88 11.31
C LEU A 10 -1.05 -7.22 12.64
N TRP A 11 -0.63 -6.22 13.43
CA TRP A 11 0.05 -6.44 14.71
C TRP A 11 -0.81 -7.08 15.80
N PHE A 12 -2.10 -6.75 15.87
CA PHE A 12 -3.00 -7.38 16.85
C PHE A 12 -3.80 -8.55 16.26
N ARG A 13 -3.88 -8.65 14.92
CA ARG A 13 -4.53 -9.77 14.26
C ARG A 13 -3.57 -10.97 14.20
N THR A 14 -3.51 -11.73 15.28
CA THR A 14 -2.77 -13.01 15.35
C THR A 14 -3.57 -14.15 14.71
N SER A 15 -3.94 -13.98 13.44
CA SER A 15 -4.68 -14.97 12.65
C SER A 15 -3.77 -15.57 11.58
N PHE A 16 -4.00 -16.83 11.20
CA PHE A 16 -3.32 -17.44 10.06
C PHE A 16 -3.43 -16.58 8.77
N TYR A 17 -4.51 -15.81 8.62
CA TYR A 17 -4.71 -14.92 7.48
C TYR A 17 -3.77 -13.71 7.45
N SER A 18 -3.17 -13.29 8.58
CA SER A 18 -2.24 -12.14 8.60
C SER A 18 -0.84 -12.51 8.12
N VAL A 19 -0.44 -13.79 8.21
CA VAL A 19 0.87 -14.29 7.77
C VAL A 19 1.16 -13.95 6.30
N PRO A 20 0.30 -14.28 5.30
CA PRO A 20 0.60 -13.95 3.90
C PRO A 20 0.64 -12.45 3.64
N MET A 21 -0.17 -11.64 4.32
CA MET A 21 -0.13 -10.17 4.18
C MET A 21 1.17 -9.59 4.74
N ALA A 22 1.59 -10.03 5.93
CA ALA A 22 2.83 -9.58 6.57
C ALA A 22 4.07 -10.02 5.77
N ALA A 23 4.11 -11.28 5.32
CA ALA A 23 5.18 -11.80 4.47
C ALA A 23 5.28 -11.02 3.14
N SER A 24 4.14 -10.71 2.52
CA SER A 24 4.12 -9.91 1.30
C SER A 24 4.58 -8.47 1.50
N LEU A 25 4.18 -7.82 2.59
CA LEU A 25 4.72 -6.49 2.95
C LEU A 25 6.23 -6.54 3.16
N PHE A 26 6.76 -7.59 3.78
CA PHE A 26 8.20 -7.79 3.97
C PHE A 26 8.95 -7.95 2.64
N PHE A 27 8.52 -8.88 1.79
CA PHE A 27 9.16 -9.13 0.49
C PHE A 27 9.06 -7.93 -0.45
N THR A 28 7.89 -7.26 -0.48
CA THR A 28 7.73 -6.02 -1.25
C THR A 28 8.62 -4.91 -0.70
N SER A 29 8.75 -4.76 0.61
CA SER A 29 9.64 -3.75 1.20
C SER A 29 11.10 -4.01 0.86
N LEU A 30 11.57 -5.27 0.94
CA LEU A 30 12.91 -5.66 0.51
C LEU A 30 13.13 -5.39 -0.97
N GLY A 31 12.16 -5.75 -1.80
CA GLY A 31 12.21 -5.55 -3.25
C GLY A 31 12.34 -4.08 -3.64
N LEU A 32 11.50 -3.24 -3.05
CA LEU A 32 11.53 -1.80 -3.25
C LEU A 32 12.83 -1.19 -2.72
N TRP A 33 13.34 -1.66 -1.58
CA TRP A 33 14.62 -1.22 -1.05
C TRP A 33 15.79 -1.53 -2.00
N CYS A 34 15.79 -2.71 -2.62
CA CYS A 34 16.74 -3.04 -3.67
C CYS A 34 16.59 -2.08 -4.86
N TYR A 35 15.39 -1.92 -5.43
CA TYR A 35 15.15 -1.03 -6.58
C TYR A 35 15.55 0.43 -6.34
N LEU A 36 15.32 0.95 -5.14
CA LEU A 36 15.64 2.33 -4.78
C LEU A 36 17.13 2.56 -4.46
N GLY A 37 17.98 1.54 -4.66
CA GLY A 37 19.42 1.72 -4.63
C GLY A 37 20.08 1.29 -3.34
N PHE A 38 19.72 0.12 -2.80
CA PHE A 38 20.43 -0.49 -1.67
C PHE A 38 21.96 -0.47 -1.90
N ASN A 39 22.41 -0.88 -3.08
CA ASN A 39 23.81 -0.79 -3.46
C ASN A 39 24.05 0.28 -4.54
N ARG A 40 24.71 1.39 -4.18
CA ARG A 40 24.96 2.51 -5.12
C ARG A 40 25.94 2.16 -6.24
N THR A 41 26.76 1.12 -6.09
CA THR A 41 27.76 0.73 -7.09
C THR A 41 27.25 -0.34 -8.06
N HIS A 42 26.33 -1.21 -7.61
CA HIS A 42 25.81 -2.32 -8.41
C HIS A 42 24.32 -2.18 -8.73
N SER A 43 23.98 -1.23 -9.61
CA SER A 43 22.59 -0.97 -10.04
C SER A 43 21.90 -2.18 -10.69
N LEU A 44 22.64 -3.01 -11.42
CA LEU A 44 22.09 -4.22 -12.03
C LEU A 44 21.70 -5.26 -10.97
N LEU A 45 22.55 -5.44 -9.95
CA LEU A 45 22.28 -6.36 -8.84
C LEU A 45 21.04 -5.93 -8.07
N ASN A 46 20.86 -4.63 -7.87
CA ASN A 46 19.66 -4.06 -7.25
C ASN A 46 18.38 -4.45 -8.01
N ILE A 47 18.38 -4.36 -9.34
CA ILE A 47 17.23 -4.77 -10.16
C ILE A 47 17.02 -6.29 -10.06
N VAL A 48 18.09 -7.09 -10.09
CA VAL A 48 17.99 -8.55 -9.98
C VAL A 48 17.39 -8.97 -8.63
N LEU A 49 17.97 -8.49 -7.53
CA LEU A 49 17.52 -8.81 -6.18
C LEU A 49 16.12 -8.27 -5.92
N GLY A 50 15.83 -7.05 -6.36
CA GLY A 50 14.50 -6.45 -6.20
C GLY A 50 13.42 -7.27 -6.89
N SER A 51 13.70 -7.72 -8.11
CA SER A 51 12.77 -8.55 -8.90
C SER A 51 12.60 -9.94 -8.29
N PHE A 52 13.68 -10.55 -7.80
CA PHE A 52 13.64 -11.81 -7.06
C PHE A 52 12.73 -11.71 -5.82
N PHE A 53 12.96 -10.72 -4.95
CA PHE A 53 12.17 -10.57 -3.72
C PHE A 53 10.70 -10.29 -4.01
N ILE A 54 10.38 -9.44 -4.99
CA ILE A 54 8.99 -9.18 -5.34
C ILE A 54 8.31 -10.42 -5.92
N ALA A 55 9.01 -11.23 -6.71
CA ALA A 55 8.44 -12.45 -7.29
C ALA A 55 8.10 -13.51 -6.24
N LEU A 56 8.72 -13.49 -5.05
CA LEU A 56 8.35 -14.36 -3.93
C LEU A 56 6.90 -14.11 -3.44
N ASN A 57 6.30 -12.95 -3.76
CA ASN A 57 4.89 -12.70 -3.46
C ASN A 57 3.94 -13.69 -4.16
N LEU A 58 4.35 -14.34 -5.24
CA LEU A 58 3.57 -15.42 -5.87
C LEU A 58 3.31 -16.59 -4.90
N GLY A 59 4.20 -16.82 -3.93
CA GLY A 59 4.05 -17.84 -2.91
C GLY A 59 3.33 -17.39 -1.62
N CYS A 60 3.11 -16.09 -1.44
CA CYS A 60 2.47 -15.54 -0.24
C CYS A 60 1.11 -14.93 -0.57
N ARG A 61 1.11 -13.76 -1.21
CA ARG A 61 -0.08 -13.02 -1.63
C ARG A 61 0.15 -12.48 -3.05
N PRO A 62 -0.32 -13.20 -4.09
CA PRO A 62 0.04 -12.91 -5.49
C PRO A 62 -0.28 -11.49 -5.98
N THR A 63 -1.25 -10.81 -5.37
CA THR A 63 -1.59 -9.42 -5.70
C THR A 63 -0.41 -8.46 -5.52
N PHE A 64 0.49 -8.72 -4.57
CA PHE A 64 1.67 -7.90 -4.32
C PHE A 64 2.74 -8.02 -5.41
N SER A 65 2.68 -9.04 -6.26
CA SER A 65 3.60 -9.21 -7.39
C SER A 65 3.54 -8.04 -8.38
N ILE A 66 2.44 -7.28 -8.40
CA ILE A 66 2.32 -6.03 -9.18
C ILE A 66 3.38 -4.98 -8.79
N ALA A 67 3.97 -5.08 -7.58
CA ALA A 67 5.05 -4.21 -7.15
C ALA A 67 6.28 -4.27 -8.08
N VAL A 68 6.37 -5.30 -8.94
CA VAL A 68 7.44 -5.44 -9.94
C VAL A 68 7.51 -4.24 -10.89
N LEU A 69 6.40 -3.51 -11.06
CA LEU A 69 6.32 -2.28 -11.84
C LEU A 69 7.17 -1.13 -11.26
N PHE A 70 7.47 -1.16 -9.96
CA PHE A 70 8.39 -0.20 -9.34
C PHE A 70 9.85 -0.34 -9.80
N ALA A 71 10.18 -1.37 -10.60
CA ALA A 71 11.44 -1.41 -11.31
C ALA A 71 11.51 -0.34 -12.41
N LEU A 72 10.38 0.08 -12.99
CA LEU A 72 10.35 0.98 -14.14
C LEU A 72 11.02 2.34 -13.87
N PRO A 73 10.75 3.05 -12.75
CA PRO A 73 11.44 4.31 -12.43
C PRO A 73 12.94 4.09 -12.19
N ALA A 74 13.30 2.97 -11.54
CA ALA A 74 14.68 2.62 -11.26
C ALA A 74 15.45 2.29 -12.54
N ILE A 75 14.87 1.53 -13.47
CA ILE A 75 15.48 1.24 -14.77
C ILE A 75 15.56 2.52 -15.61
N TYR A 76 14.49 3.32 -15.64
CA TYR A 76 14.44 4.56 -16.39
C TYR A 76 15.54 5.53 -15.96
N SER A 77 15.79 5.71 -14.65
CA SER A 77 16.85 6.61 -14.18
C SER A 77 18.26 6.23 -14.65
N HIS A 78 18.48 4.98 -15.05
CA HIS A 78 19.77 4.51 -15.58
C HIS A 78 19.88 4.60 -17.11
N ILE A 79 18.76 4.71 -17.83
CA ILE A 79 18.69 4.69 -19.30
C ILE A 79 18.31 6.06 -19.87
N GLU A 80 17.70 6.94 -19.08
CA GLU A 80 17.17 8.26 -19.51
C GLU A 80 18.17 9.07 -20.35
N LYS A 81 19.44 9.13 -19.94
CA LYS A 81 20.49 9.87 -20.64
C LYS A 81 20.89 9.27 -22.00
N ASP A 82 20.75 7.95 -22.14
CA ASP A 82 21.12 7.24 -23.37
C ASP A 82 19.95 7.15 -24.36
N LEU A 83 18.71 7.42 -23.89
CA LEU A 83 17.49 7.28 -24.68
C LEU A 83 17.49 8.07 -26.01
N PRO A 84 17.96 9.34 -26.06
CA PRO A 84 18.02 10.08 -27.33
C PRO A 84 18.98 9.44 -28.35
N ASN A 85 20.11 8.91 -27.88
CA ASN A 85 21.10 8.25 -28.74
C ASN A 85 20.57 6.90 -29.25
N ILE A 86 19.86 6.16 -28.40
CA ILE A 86 19.20 4.89 -28.78
C ILE A 86 18.14 5.14 -29.86
N LEU A 87 17.31 6.19 -29.70
CA LEU A 87 16.27 6.53 -30.68
C LEU A 87 16.86 6.95 -32.02
N ARG A 88 17.97 7.72 -32.01
CA ARG A 88 18.66 8.15 -33.24
C ARG A 88 19.32 6.98 -33.99
N ASN A 89 19.92 6.04 -33.25
CA ASN A 89 20.65 4.89 -33.78
C ASN A 89 19.88 3.57 -33.57
N TRP A 90 18.55 3.58 -33.69
CA TRP A 90 17.69 2.44 -33.34
C TRP A 90 17.96 1.18 -34.18
N LYS A 91 18.49 1.35 -35.41
CA LYS A 91 18.88 0.26 -36.31
C LYS A 91 20.17 -0.45 -35.88
N GLN A 92 20.97 0.15 -34.99
CA GLN A 92 22.22 -0.43 -34.54
C GLN A 92 21.99 -1.31 -33.30
N VAL A 93 22.37 -2.58 -33.40
CA VAL A 93 22.19 -3.59 -32.33
C VAL A 93 22.88 -3.17 -31.02
N SER A 94 24.03 -2.49 -31.11
CA SER A 94 24.80 -2.08 -29.93
C SER A 94 24.05 -1.11 -29.02
N SER A 95 23.17 -0.27 -29.58
CA SER A 95 22.31 0.67 -28.84
C SER A 95 21.36 -0.04 -27.88
N TRP A 96 20.98 -1.28 -28.18
CA TRP A 96 20.01 -2.05 -27.40
C TRP A 96 20.63 -2.88 -26.26
N HIS A 97 21.95 -3.03 -26.20
CA HIS A 97 22.61 -3.87 -25.18
C HIS A 97 22.28 -3.43 -23.76
N LYS A 98 22.34 -2.12 -23.46
CA LYS A 98 22.10 -1.62 -22.10
C LYS A 98 20.62 -1.76 -21.70
N PRO A 99 19.62 -1.30 -22.49
CA PRO A 99 18.22 -1.56 -22.19
C PRO A 99 17.88 -3.04 -22.04
N PHE A 100 18.37 -3.89 -22.96
CA PHE A 100 18.13 -5.33 -22.90
C PHE A 100 18.74 -5.95 -21.64
N LYS A 101 19.94 -5.52 -21.24
CA LYS A 101 20.58 -5.98 -20.00
C LYS A 101 19.74 -5.65 -18.75
N TYR A 102 19.19 -4.44 -18.65
CA TYR A 102 18.31 -4.08 -17.52
C TYR A 102 16.95 -4.78 -17.61
N PHE A 103 16.40 -4.95 -18.81
CA PHE A 103 15.17 -5.72 -19.02
C PHE A 103 15.34 -7.19 -18.63
N ALA A 104 16.43 -7.82 -19.02
CA ALA A 104 16.77 -9.18 -18.62
C ALA A 104 16.97 -9.27 -17.10
N ALA A 105 17.67 -8.32 -16.48
CA ALA A 105 17.83 -8.25 -15.02
C ALA A 105 16.50 -8.06 -14.26
N TRP A 106 15.47 -7.51 -14.92
CA TRP A 106 14.15 -7.33 -14.36
C TRP A 106 13.28 -8.59 -14.51
N ILE A 107 13.20 -9.14 -15.73
CA ILE A 107 12.27 -10.24 -16.06
C ILE A 107 12.83 -11.60 -15.66
N LEU A 108 14.13 -11.86 -15.90
CA LEU A 108 14.71 -13.18 -15.71
C LEU A 108 14.59 -13.69 -14.25
N PRO A 109 14.87 -12.87 -13.21
CA PRO A 109 14.69 -13.30 -11.83
C PRO A 109 13.22 -13.57 -11.49
N CYS A 110 12.29 -12.79 -12.06
CA CYS A 110 10.86 -13.02 -11.87
C CYS A 110 10.43 -14.38 -12.42
N VAL A 111 10.85 -14.69 -13.65
CA VAL A 111 10.52 -15.95 -14.32
C VAL A 111 11.11 -17.13 -13.56
N ILE A 112 12.41 -17.07 -13.23
CA ILE A 112 13.09 -18.14 -12.48
C ILE A 112 12.40 -18.40 -11.14
N THR A 113 12.03 -17.34 -10.42
CA THR A 113 11.34 -17.44 -9.13
C THR A 113 9.91 -17.95 -9.27
N ALA A 114 9.23 -17.64 -10.37
CA ALA A 114 7.85 -18.07 -10.61
C ALA A 114 7.73 -19.58 -10.95
N ILE A 115 8.77 -20.20 -11.53
CA ILE A 115 8.77 -21.61 -11.92
C ILE A 115 8.34 -22.56 -10.79
N PRO A 116 8.97 -22.57 -9.59
CA PRO A 116 8.59 -23.49 -8.53
C PRO A 116 7.13 -23.30 -8.07
N PHE A 117 6.65 -22.06 -8.00
CA PHE A 117 5.24 -21.78 -7.67
C PHE A 117 4.29 -22.23 -8.77
N GLY A 118 4.64 -22.04 -10.04
CA GLY A 118 3.87 -22.52 -11.18
C GLY A 118 3.78 -24.04 -11.23
N ILE A 119 4.88 -24.75 -10.93
CA ILE A 119 4.89 -26.23 -10.82
C ILE A 119 3.98 -26.67 -9.67
N TYR A 120 4.12 -26.05 -8.49
CA TYR A 120 3.25 -26.33 -7.35
C TYR A 120 1.76 -26.15 -7.68
N ASN A 121 1.42 -25.02 -8.32
CA ASN A 121 0.05 -24.72 -8.73
C ASN A 121 -0.46 -25.70 -9.79
N LEU A 122 0.38 -26.09 -10.76
CA LEU A 122 0.03 -27.09 -11.77
C LEU A 122 -0.28 -28.44 -11.12
N LEU A 123 0.54 -28.89 -10.18
CA LEU A 123 0.35 -30.18 -9.49
C LEU A 123 -0.89 -30.18 -8.58
N ARG A 124 -1.21 -29.03 -7.96
CA ARG A 124 -2.32 -28.92 -7.00
C ARG A 124 -3.67 -28.57 -7.64
N PHE A 125 -3.66 -27.72 -8.65
CA PHE A 125 -4.85 -27.10 -9.23
C PHE A 125 -5.01 -27.37 -10.73
N GLY A 126 -4.12 -28.14 -11.35
CA GLY A 126 -4.16 -28.46 -12.78
C GLY A 126 -3.74 -27.31 -13.70
N SER A 127 -3.34 -26.15 -13.17
CA SER A 127 -2.87 -25.00 -13.96
C SER A 127 -1.82 -24.19 -13.19
N PRO A 128 -0.73 -23.74 -13.85
CA PRO A 128 0.35 -23.00 -13.19
C PRO A 128 -0.09 -21.59 -12.72
N LEU A 129 -1.16 -21.05 -13.31
CA LEU A 129 -1.70 -19.73 -12.99
C LEU A 129 -2.91 -19.79 -12.05
N ASN A 130 -3.30 -20.98 -11.59
CA ASN A 130 -4.38 -21.12 -10.63
C ASN A 130 -3.81 -21.04 -9.21
N PHE A 131 -4.18 -19.99 -8.48
CA PHE A 131 -3.76 -19.75 -7.09
C PHE A 131 -4.80 -20.21 -6.06
N GLY A 132 -5.82 -20.98 -6.46
CA GLY A 132 -6.85 -21.51 -5.56
C GLY A 132 -7.87 -20.47 -5.09
N ASN A 133 -8.09 -19.40 -5.86
CA ASN A 133 -9.04 -18.33 -5.50
C ASN A 133 -10.52 -18.77 -5.59
N GLU A 134 -10.82 -19.75 -6.45
CA GLU A 134 -12.20 -20.20 -6.71
C GLU A 134 -12.68 -21.25 -5.71
N TYR A 135 -11.77 -22.02 -5.13
CA TYR A 135 -12.09 -23.16 -4.25
C TYR A 135 -11.59 -22.88 -2.84
N GLN A 136 -12.23 -21.90 -2.19
CA GLN A 136 -11.91 -21.49 -0.82
C GLN A 136 -13.03 -21.91 0.13
N ILE A 137 -12.67 -22.37 1.34
CA ILE A 137 -13.64 -22.60 2.42
C ILE A 137 -14.07 -21.22 2.94
N THR A 138 -15.14 -20.68 2.38
CA THR A 138 -15.66 -19.35 2.73
C THR A 138 -17.18 -19.37 2.82
N ILE A 139 -17.75 -18.26 3.29
CA ILE A 139 -19.19 -18.07 3.46
C ILE A 139 -19.91 -18.06 2.09
N THR A 140 -19.20 -17.68 1.04
CA THR A 140 -19.72 -17.57 -0.32
C THR A 140 -19.12 -18.59 -1.26
N ASP A 141 -19.93 -19.12 -2.17
CA ASP A 141 -19.43 -19.90 -3.30
C ASP A 141 -18.68 -18.97 -4.27
N MET A 142 -17.33 -19.00 -4.19
CA MET A 142 -16.45 -18.17 -5.00
C MET A 142 -16.45 -18.55 -6.49
N THR A 143 -16.95 -19.74 -6.85
CA THR A 143 -17.06 -20.17 -8.25
C THR A 143 -18.15 -19.37 -8.99
N THR A 144 -19.24 -19.07 -8.30
CA THR A 144 -20.41 -18.36 -8.83
C THR A 144 -20.50 -16.91 -8.39
N MET A 145 -19.88 -16.53 -7.27
CA MET A 145 -19.93 -15.16 -6.75
C MET A 145 -19.40 -14.16 -7.77
N ARG A 146 -20.22 -13.15 -8.05
CA ARG A 146 -19.85 -11.97 -8.85
C ARG A 146 -20.31 -10.75 -8.10
N LEU A 147 -19.43 -9.74 -8.02
CA LEU A 147 -19.82 -8.48 -7.40
C LEU A 147 -20.88 -7.79 -8.29
N PRO A 148 -22.04 -7.39 -7.75
CA PRO A 148 -23.01 -6.61 -8.51
C PRO A 148 -22.39 -5.32 -9.01
N SER A 149 -22.66 -4.94 -10.26
CA SER A 149 -22.05 -3.73 -10.86
C SER A 149 -22.41 -2.45 -10.10
N GLN A 150 -23.62 -2.38 -9.51
CA GLN A 150 -24.04 -1.26 -8.66
C GLN A 150 -23.15 -1.08 -7.42
N ASN A 151 -22.54 -2.17 -6.95
CA ASN A 151 -21.78 -2.19 -5.71
C ASN A 151 -20.29 -1.87 -5.91
N ILE A 152 -19.76 -1.91 -7.15
CA ILE A 152 -18.33 -1.69 -7.43
C ILE A 152 -17.87 -0.34 -6.90
N LEU A 153 -18.55 0.74 -7.30
CA LEU A 153 -18.14 2.09 -6.95
C LEU A 153 -18.35 2.39 -5.44
N PRO A 154 -19.50 2.04 -4.82
CA PRO A 154 -19.66 2.08 -3.37
C PRO A 154 -18.57 1.31 -2.60
N SER A 155 -18.13 0.16 -3.11
CA SER A 155 -17.06 -0.61 -2.47
C SER A 155 -15.72 0.13 -2.50
N ILE A 156 -15.34 0.67 -3.68
CA ILE A 156 -14.12 1.47 -3.84
C ILE A 156 -14.15 2.69 -2.90
N PHE A 157 -15.26 3.42 -2.85
CA PHE A 157 -15.39 4.58 -1.96
C PHE A 157 -15.36 4.20 -0.47
N SER A 158 -15.93 3.05 -0.10
CA SER A 158 -15.85 2.55 1.26
C SER A 158 -14.41 2.26 1.67
N TYR A 159 -13.61 1.68 0.77
CA TYR A 159 -12.18 1.47 1.03
C TYR A 159 -11.39 2.76 1.19
N ILE A 160 -11.77 3.83 0.50
CA ILE A 160 -11.00 5.07 0.45
C ILE A 160 -11.43 6.05 1.56
N ALA A 161 -12.73 6.26 1.73
CA ALA A 161 -13.30 7.40 2.44
C ALA A 161 -14.48 7.05 3.38
N LEU A 162 -14.67 5.78 3.74
CA LEU A 162 -15.69 5.41 4.73
C LEU A 162 -15.46 6.20 6.03
N PRO A 163 -16.45 6.95 6.54
CA PRO A 163 -16.28 7.84 7.69
C PRO A 163 -16.15 7.05 8.99
N LEU A 164 -15.55 7.67 10.01
CA LEU A 164 -15.57 7.13 11.37
C LEU A 164 -16.96 7.28 11.96
N ARG A 165 -17.39 6.24 12.67
CA ARG A 165 -18.56 6.30 13.53
C ARG A 165 -18.13 6.64 14.96
N PHE A 166 -18.51 7.80 15.46
CA PHE A 166 -18.30 8.13 16.87
C PHE A 166 -19.45 7.59 17.74
N ILE A 167 -19.11 7.07 18.92
CA ILE A 167 -20.05 6.52 19.90
C ILE A 167 -19.74 7.09 21.30
N PRO A 168 -20.73 7.21 22.21
CA PRO A 168 -20.51 7.86 23.51
C PRO A 168 -19.70 7.00 24.49
N THR A 169 -19.46 5.72 24.18
CA THR A 169 -18.77 4.77 25.05
C THR A 169 -17.40 4.42 24.49
N PHE A 170 -16.43 4.14 25.38
CA PHE A 170 -15.11 3.63 25.00
C PHE A 170 -15.22 2.47 23.98
N PRO A 171 -14.43 2.46 22.87
CA PRO A 171 -13.30 3.35 22.54
C PRO A 171 -13.69 4.62 21.74
N TRP A 172 -14.93 5.09 21.86
CA TRP A 172 -15.48 6.28 21.21
C TRP A 172 -15.56 6.26 19.69
N ILE A 173 -15.00 5.23 19.06
CA ILE A 173 -15.21 4.88 17.66
C ILE A 173 -15.80 3.48 17.56
N GLY A 174 -16.65 3.26 16.56
CA GLY A 174 -17.35 1.99 16.35
C GLY A 174 -17.22 1.48 14.92
N ILE A 175 -17.75 0.28 14.70
CA ILE A 175 -17.93 -0.25 13.35
C ILE A 175 -18.92 0.66 12.61
N GLN A 176 -18.52 1.08 11.42
CA GLN A 176 -19.39 1.80 10.52
C GLN A 176 -20.23 0.78 9.74
N PRO A 177 -21.58 0.82 9.86
CA PRO A 177 -22.43 -0.07 9.09
C PRO A 177 -22.30 0.27 7.60
N ILE A 178 -22.02 -0.76 6.79
CA ILE A 178 -21.97 -0.65 5.34
C ILE A 178 -23.18 -1.41 4.80
N ALA A 179 -24.07 -0.71 4.15
CA ALA A 179 -25.22 -1.30 3.47
C ALA A 179 -25.09 -1.05 1.96
N PHE A 180 -25.38 -2.07 1.19
CA PHE A 180 -25.35 -2.02 -0.27
C PHE A 180 -26.73 -2.36 -0.82
N ASP A 181 -27.10 -1.72 -1.93
CA ASP A 181 -28.40 -1.91 -2.58
C ASP A 181 -28.65 -3.37 -2.98
N ARG A 182 -27.57 -4.05 -3.40
CA ARG A 182 -27.58 -5.50 -3.61
C ARG A 182 -26.68 -6.18 -2.59
N TRP A 183 -27.07 -7.38 -2.23
CA TRP A 183 -26.28 -8.19 -1.32
C TRP A 183 -24.86 -8.39 -1.87
N GLN A 184 -23.87 -8.08 -1.04
CA GLN A 184 -22.49 -8.48 -1.21
C GLN A 184 -21.91 -8.78 0.16
N TYR A 185 -20.86 -9.61 0.18
CA TYR A 185 -20.12 -9.84 1.41
C TYR A 185 -19.35 -8.57 1.82
N ALA A 186 -19.52 -8.17 3.09
CA ALA A 186 -18.86 -7.01 3.66
C ALA A 186 -18.44 -7.30 5.11
N GLU A 187 -17.13 -7.33 5.36
CA GLU A 187 -16.59 -7.44 6.70
C GLU A 187 -16.73 -6.11 7.46
N PRO A 188 -16.88 -6.14 8.78
CA PRO A 188 -16.91 -4.93 9.61
C PRO A 188 -15.67 -4.05 9.43
N MET A 189 -15.89 -2.78 9.09
CA MET A 189 -14.85 -1.76 8.97
C MET A 189 -15.11 -0.60 9.92
N ILE A 190 -14.04 0.05 10.38
CA ILE A 190 -14.13 1.27 11.20
C ILE A 190 -14.11 2.53 10.33
N GLY A 191 -13.36 2.50 9.23
CA GLY A 191 -13.22 3.62 8.31
C GLY A 191 -12.39 3.24 7.09
N GLY A 192 -12.39 4.13 6.09
CA GLY A 192 -11.61 4.00 4.88
C GLY A 192 -10.16 4.42 5.10
N MET A 193 -9.28 4.08 4.15
CA MET A 193 -7.84 4.34 4.22
C MET A 193 -7.51 5.80 4.55
N PHE A 194 -8.12 6.78 3.88
CA PHE A 194 -7.86 8.20 4.14
C PHE A 194 -8.58 8.74 5.37
N THR A 195 -9.63 8.07 5.81
CA THR A 195 -10.26 8.37 7.10
C THR A 195 -9.36 7.92 8.27
N LEU A 196 -8.76 6.73 8.14
CA LEU A 196 -7.81 6.18 9.12
C LEU A 196 -6.45 6.89 9.08
N SER A 197 -6.07 7.44 7.93
CA SER A 197 -4.81 8.14 7.71
C SER A 197 -5.00 9.39 6.83
N PRO A 198 -5.59 10.47 7.37
CA PRO A 198 -5.83 11.71 6.61
C PRO A 198 -4.54 12.37 6.12
N LEU A 199 -3.42 12.16 6.84
CA LEU A 199 -2.10 12.62 6.40
C LEU A 199 -1.69 12.00 5.05
N ALA A 200 -2.13 10.77 4.75
CA ALA A 200 -1.82 10.13 3.48
C ALA A 200 -2.45 10.87 2.30
N LEU A 201 -3.68 11.36 2.45
CA LEU A 201 -4.36 12.15 1.43
C LEU A 201 -3.62 13.46 1.16
N VAL A 202 -3.22 14.17 2.23
CA VAL A 202 -2.41 15.40 2.12
C VAL A 202 -1.11 15.11 1.40
N GLY A 203 -0.39 14.05 1.77
CA GLY A 203 0.85 13.64 1.12
C GLY A 203 0.67 13.40 -0.38
N ILE A 204 -0.37 12.67 -0.78
CA ILE A 204 -0.66 12.42 -2.19
C ILE A 204 -0.94 13.74 -2.92
N ILE A 205 -1.79 14.61 -2.39
CA ILE A 205 -2.07 15.91 -3.01
C ILE A 205 -0.76 16.73 -3.17
N CYS A 206 0.07 16.75 -2.13
CA CYS A 206 1.34 17.46 -2.13
C CYS A 206 2.30 16.95 -3.21
N VAL A 207 2.39 15.64 -3.44
CA VAL A 207 3.34 15.13 -4.45
C VAL A 207 3.02 15.67 -5.84
N PHE A 208 1.73 15.77 -6.21
CA PHE A 208 1.30 16.29 -7.51
C PHE A 208 1.44 17.82 -7.61
N ILE A 209 0.99 18.56 -6.60
CA ILE A 209 1.10 20.03 -6.58
C ILE A 209 2.58 20.47 -6.61
N MET A 210 3.43 19.76 -5.88
CA MET A 210 4.84 20.11 -5.69
C MET A 210 5.76 19.38 -6.66
N LYS A 211 5.25 18.81 -7.76
CA LYS A 211 6.04 18.10 -8.78
C LYS A 211 7.31 18.85 -9.19
N LYS A 212 7.22 20.18 -9.42
CA LYS A 212 8.35 21.02 -9.82
C LYS A 212 9.47 21.11 -8.78
N ARG A 213 9.16 20.85 -7.50
CA ARG A 213 10.13 20.82 -6.40
C ARG A 213 10.81 19.45 -6.25
N CYS A 214 10.24 18.39 -6.86
CA CYS A 214 10.83 17.07 -6.83
C CYS A 214 12.10 17.04 -7.70
N ARG A 215 13.26 17.23 -7.06
CA ARG A 215 14.56 17.28 -7.74
C ARG A 215 14.94 15.96 -8.40
N THR A 216 14.48 14.83 -7.85
CA THR A 216 14.81 13.50 -8.36
C THR A 216 13.64 12.94 -9.16
N HIS A 217 13.85 12.73 -10.46
CA HIS A 217 12.80 12.22 -11.37
C HIS A 217 12.25 10.85 -10.93
N ILE A 218 13.12 10.00 -10.36
CA ILE A 218 12.76 8.67 -9.83
C ILE A 218 11.68 8.74 -8.74
N ALA A 219 11.73 9.74 -7.84
CA ALA A 219 10.80 9.84 -6.72
C ALA A 219 9.39 10.23 -7.21
N TRP A 220 9.32 11.15 -8.18
CA TRP A 220 8.06 11.50 -8.83
C TRP A 220 7.47 10.31 -9.59
N GLN A 221 8.28 9.64 -10.42
CA GLN A 221 7.83 8.46 -11.18
C GLN A 221 7.39 7.31 -10.27
N THR A 222 8.13 7.07 -9.18
CA THR A 222 7.75 6.11 -8.13
C THR A 222 6.40 6.45 -7.54
N SER A 223 6.13 7.73 -7.26
CA SER A 223 4.83 8.17 -6.74
C SER A 223 3.69 7.93 -7.73
N VAL A 224 3.90 8.20 -9.02
CA VAL A 224 2.90 7.94 -10.07
C VAL A 224 2.59 6.45 -10.17
N ILE A 225 3.62 5.60 -10.23
CA ILE A 225 3.44 4.14 -10.26
C ILE A 225 2.74 3.66 -8.99
N ALA A 226 3.10 4.22 -7.83
CA ALA A 226 2.46 3.85 -6.57
C ALA A 226 0.95 4.15 -6.56
N ILE A 227 0.52 5.28 -7.13
CA ILE A 227 -0.89 5.59 -7.27
C ILE A 227 -1.58 4.63 -8.25
N ILE A 228 -0.96 4.35 -9.41
CA ILE A 228 -1.52 3.42 -10.39
C ILE A 228 -1.68 2.02 -9.79
N VAL A 229 -0.64 1.51 -9.15
CA VAL A 229 -0.66 0.20 -8.46
C VAL A 229 -1.75 0.17 -7.39
N GLY A 230 -1.83 1.21 -6.55
CA GLY A 230 -2.85 1.31 -5.52
C GLY A 230 -4.27 1.30 -6.09
N LEU A 231 -4.53 2.06 -7.15
CA LEU A 231 -5.83 2.11 -7.81
C LEU A 231 -6.22 0.77 -8.44
N VAL A 232 -5.28 0.10 -9.13
CA VAL A 232 -5.51 -1.22 -9.72
C VAL A 232 -5.85 -2.24 -8.64
N LEU A 233 -5.13 -2.23 -7.52
CA LEU A 233 -5.35 -3.16 -6.41
C LEU A 233 -6.68 -2.90 -5.69
N ILE A 234 -7.06 -1.64 -5.42
CA ILE A 234 -8.38 -1.34 -4.84
C ILE A 234 -9.51 -1.88 -5.72
N VAL A 235 -9.41 -1.69 -7.03
CA VAL A 235 -10.42 -2.20 -7.98
C VAL A 235 -10.43 -3.71 -7.97
N PHE A 236 -9.25 -4.36 -8.01
CA PHE A 236 -9.13 -5.81 -7.97
C PHE A 236 -9.75 -6.41 -6.70
N ASP A 237 -9.41 -5.86 -5.53
CA ASP A 237 -9.91 -6.34 -4.24
C ASP A 237 -11.42 -6.14 -4.12
N SER A 238 -11.93 -5.00 -4.58
CA SER A 238 -13.37 -4.75 -4.63
C SER A 238 -14.08 -5.81 -5.50
N LEU A 239 -13.57 -6.09 -6.70
CA LEU A 239 -14.19 -7.02 -7.65
C LEU A 239 -14.14 -8.49 -7.20
N LYS A 240 -13.06 -8.92 -6.54
CA LYS A 240 -12.81 -10.33 -6.22
C LYS A 240 -13.12 -10.72 -4.79
N ALA A 241 -12.93 -9.82 -3.84
CA ALA A 241 -13.01 -10.13 -2.42
C ALA A 241 -14.16 -9.40 -1.69
N GLY A 242 -14.85 -8.49 -2.38
CA GLY A 242 -15.88 -7.65 -1.77
C GLY A 242 -15.26 -6.60 -0.86
N ILE A 243 -15.84 -6.41 0.32
CA ILE A 243 -15.43 -5.40 1.29
C ILE A 243 -14.85 -6.07 2.53
N GLY A 244 -13.67 -5.64 2.95
CA GLY A 244 -13.17 -5.99 4.27
C GLY A 244 -11.91 -5.24 4.68
N TRP A 245 -11.83 -4.87 5.96
CA TRP A 245 -10.75 -4.01 6.45
C TRP A 245 -9.36 -4.62 6.19
N ARG A 246 -9.23 -5.94 6.28
CA ARG A 246 -7.96 -6.61 5.99
C ARG A 246 -7.41 -6.28 4.59
N TYR A 247 -8.28 -6.10 3.59
CA TYR A 247 -7.89 -5.82 2.22
C TYR A 247 -7.33 -4.41 2.04
N ILE A 248 -7.51 -3.49 3.00
CA ILE A 248 -6.76 -2.21 2.99
C ILE A 248 -5.25 -2.49 2.99
N ALA A 249 -4.79 -3.56 3.64
CA ALA A 249 -3.38 -3.92 3.65
C ALA A 249 -2.85 -4.29 2.25
N ASP A 250 -3.71 -4.65 1.30
CA ASP A 250 -3.31 -5.13 -0.02
C ASP A 250 -2.90 -4.00 -0.96
N PHE A 251 -3.53 -2.83 -0.84
CA PHE A 251 -3.29 -1.68 -1.72
C PHE A 251 -2.70 -0.46 -1.01
N ALA A 252 -2.98 -0.27 0.28
CA ALA A 252 -2.73 1.00 0.95
C ALA A 252 -1.24 1.30 1.18
N TRP A 253 -0.39 0.26 1.20
CA TRP A 253 1.07 0.42 1.23
C TRP A 253 1.57 1.21 0.02
N SER A 254 0.94 1.05 -1.15
CA SER A 254 1.32 1.74 -2.37
C SER A 254 0.99 3.24 -2.26
N PHE A 255 -0.23 3.57 -1.82
CA PHE A 255 -0.59 4.97 -1.51
C PHE A 255 0.31 5.57 -0.42
N ALA A 256 0.73 4.77 0.56
CA ALA A 256 1.63 5.22 1.62
C ALA A 256 3.03 5.63 1.10
N ILE A 257 3.53 4.99 0.03
CA ILE A 257 4.79 5.38 -0.63
C ILE A 257 4.66 6.78 -1.25
N ALA A 258 3.60 6.99 -2.06
CA ALA A 258 3.34 8.29 -2.68
C ALA A 258 3.14 9.39 -1.62
N ALA A 259 2.39 9.08 -0.57
CA ALA A 259 2.17 9.99 0.56
C ALA A 259 3.48 10.36 1.27
N ALA A 260 4.36 9.39 1.52
CA ALA A 260 5.64 9.64 2.19
C ALA A 260 6.53 10.60 1.39
N ILE A 261 6.56 10.46 0.07
CA ILE A 261 7.31 11.34 -0.83
C ILE A 261 6.71 12.76 -0.79
N GLY A 262 5.39 12.89 -0.90
CA GLY A 262 4.73 14.20 -0.88
C GLY A 262 4.82 14.92 0.47
N ILE A 263 4.72 14.21 1.60
CA ILE A 263 4.95 14.80 2.93
C ILE A 263 6.41 15.24 3.08
N SER A 264 7.37 14.47 2.56
CA SER A 264 8.78 14.87 2.57
C SER A 264 8.99 16.18 1.79
N LEU A 265 8.38 16.33 0.61
CA LEU A 265 8.42 17.58 -0.17
C LEU A 265 7.77 18.75 0.57
N LEU A 266 6.64 18.51 1.24
CA LEU A 266 5.93 19.52 2.02
C LEU A 266 6.79 20.02 3.19
N LEU A 267 7.47 19.12 3.89
CA LEU A 267 8.37 19.45 5.01
C LEU A 267 9.65 20.15 4.53
N GLU A 268 10.22 19.76 3.39
CA GLU A 268 11.35 20.45 2.75
C GLU A 268 10.97 21.89 2.35
N TYR A 269 9.74 22.09 1.87
CA TYR A 269 9.24 23.43 1.59
C TYR A 269 9.09 24.26 2.86
N ALA A 270 8.53 23.69 3.93
CA ALA A 270 8.42 24.36 5.22
C ALA A 270 9.80 24.73 5.80
N SER A 271 10.82 23.87 5.67
CA SER A 271 12.18 24.19 6.12
C SER A 271 12.80 25.32 5.30
N THR A 272 12.58 25.34 3.98
CA THR A 272 13.05 26.43 3.11
C THR A 272 12.42 27.77 3.52
N LEU A 273 11.10 27.80 3.74
CA LEU A 273 10.40 29.02 4.16
C LEU A 273 10.87 29.54 5.52
N GLN A 274 11.24 28.63 6.43
CA GLN A 274 11.72 28.99 7.78
C GLN A 274 13.10 29.68 7.74
N SER A 275 13.93 29.34 6.76
CA SER A 275 15.27 29.93 6.59
C SER A 275 15.23 31.40 6.15
N GLU A 276 14.09 31.87 5.68
CA GLU A 276 13.91 33.25 5.25
C GLU A 276 13.54 34.20 6.41
N ASN A 277 13.96 35.47 6.33
CA ASN A 277 13.81 36.45 7.40
C ASN A 277 12.39 37.05 7.57
N SER A 278 11.39 36.60 6.81
CA SER A 278 10.01 37.11 6.91
C SER A 278 9.20 36.37 7.98
N LEU A 279 8.59 37.11 8.91
CA LEU A 279 7.66 36.57 9.92
C LEU A 279 6.50 35.78 9.29
N HIS A 280 5.97 36.26 8.16
CA HIS A 280 4.88 35.59 7.46
C HIS A 280 5.28 34.20 6.96
N LYS A 281 6.47 34.08 6.35
CA LYS A 281 7.00 32.80 5.85
C LYS A 281 7.30 31.81 6.99
N LYS A 282 7.84 32.30 8.10
CA LYS A 282 8.04 31.50 9.33
C LYS A 282 6.71 31.00 9.89
N THR A 283 5.69 31.86 9.92
CA THR A 283 4.34 31.47 10.37
C THR A 283 3.78 30.34 9.51
N ILE A 284 3.84 30.47 8.17
CA ILE A 284 3.41 29.41 7.24
C ILE A 284 4.16 28.10 7.51
N ALA A 285 5.49 28.15 7.69
CA ALA A 285 6.29 26.97 7.97
C ALA A 285 5.86 26.24 9.25
N TYR A 286 5.61 26.98 10.34
CA TYR A 286 5.11 26.40 11.59
C TYR A 286 3.70 25.85 11.45
N THR A 287 2.81 26.54 10.74
CA THR A 287 1.45 26.05 10.46
C THR A 287 1.46 24.73 9.68
N ILE A 288 2.32 24.61 8.66
CA ILE A 288 2.48 23.35 7.91
C ILE A 288 2.94 22.22 8.83
N ARG A 289 3.96 22.46 9.66
CA ARG A 289 4.47 21.44 10.61
C ARG A 289 3.42 21.04 11.64
N LEU A 290 2.69 22.02 12.18
CA LEU A 290 1.60 21.79 13.12
C LEU A 290 0.51 20.94 12.48
N LEU A 291 0.10 21.26 11.25
CA LEU A 291 -0.91 20.49 10.51
C LEU A 291 -0.46 19.04 10.29
N VAL A 292 0.78 18.82 9.85
CA VAL A 292 1.35 17.48 9.70
C VAL A 292 1.36 16.73 11.04
N ALA A 293 1.77 17.38 12.13
CA ALA A 293 1.82 16.78 13.46
C ALA A 293 0.41 16.42 13.98
N VAL A 294 -0.57 17.31 13.81
CA VAL A 294 -1.97 17.09 14.22
C VAL A 294 -2.58 15.93 13.45
N LEU A 295 -2.41 15.88 12.12
CA LEU A 295 -2.93 14.78 11.30
C LEU A 295 -2.24 13.44 11.62
N LEU A 296 -0.94 13.47 11.90
CA LEU A 296 -0.21 12.28 12.34
C LEU A 296 -0.74 11.78 13.70
N PHE A 297 -0.89 12.68 14.67
CA PHE A 297 -1.40 12.35 15.99
C PHE A 297 -2.84 11.81 15.92
N ALA A 298 -3.70 12.44 15.12
CA ALA A 298 -5.04 11.95 14.86
C ALA A 298 -5.03 10.53 14.26
N SER A 299 -4.16 10.27 13.28
CA SER A 299 -4.00 8.93 12.69
C SER A 299 -3.53 7.89 13.72
N ILE A 300 -2.60 8.27 14.60
CA ILE A 300 -2.12 7.40 15.69
C ILE A 300 -3.25 7.12 16.69
N ALA A 301 -3.98 8.15 17.12
CA ALA A 301 -5.10 8.02 18.04
C ALA A 301 -6.18 7.09 17.47
N ILE A 302 -6.58 7.30 16.21
CA ILE A 302 -7.53 6.42 15.50
C ILE A 302 -6.99 4.98 15.46
N ALA A 303 -5.71 4.78 15.12
CA ALA A 303 -5.12 3.46 15.04
C ALA A 303 -5.10 2.73 16.40
N VAL A 304 -4.82 3.44 17.50
CA VAL A 304 -4.85 2.88 18.86
C VAL A 304 -6.28 2.55 19.28
N LEU A 305 -7.23 3.49 19.13
CA LEU A 305 -8.64 3.25 19.48
C LEU A 305 -9.24 2.11 18.65
N SER A 306 -8.80 1.98 17.40
CA SER A 306 -9.23 0.95 16.46
C SER A 306 -8.95 -0.47 16.97
N TRP A 307 -7.92 -0.67 17.80
CA TRP A 307 -7.63 -1.96 18.43
C TRP A 307 -8.77 -2.41 19.33
N PHE A 308 -9.34 -1.47 20.08
CA PHE A 308 -10.35 -1.72 21.10
C PHE A 308 -11.79 -1.76 20.57
N VAL A 309 -12.00 -1.53 19.27
CA VAL A 309 -13.37 -1.59 18.71
C VAL A 309 -13.93 -3.01 18.77
N THR A 310 -15.11 -3.11 19.38
CA THR A 310 -15.88 -4.33 19.58
C THR A 310 -16.68 -4.71 18.33
N GLY A 311 -17.13 -5.96 18.26
CA GLY A 311 -17.94 -6.48 17.13
C GLY A 311 -17.13 -6.89 15.90
N ARG A 312 -15.80 -6.70 15.94
CA ARG A 312 -14.88 -7.22 14.94
C ARG A 312 -14.50 -8.65 15.31
N GLU A 313 -14.38 -9.52 14.31
CA GLU A 313 -13.91 -10.90 14.51
C GLU A 313 -12.57 -10.93 15.24
N ASP A 314 -11.71 -9.96 14.92
CA ASP A 314 -10.37 -9.78 15.47
C ASP A 314 -10.24 -8.71 16.56
N SER A 315 -11.33 -8.46 17.31
CA SER A 315 -11.30 -7.47 18.39
C SER A 315 -10.39 -7.91 19.55
N THR A 316 -9.68 -6.95 20.15
CA THR A 316 -8.87 -7.20 21.35
C THR A 316 -9.71 -7.74 22.50
N LEU A 317 -10.99 -7.38 22.59
CA LEU A 317 -11.91 -7.93 23.59
C LEU A 317 -12.02 -9.47 23.50
N ARG A 318 -11.96 -10.03 22.28
CA ARG A 318 -12.06 -11.48 22.07
C ARG A 318 -10.74 -12.21 22.32
N PHE A 319 -9.62 -11.64 21.87
CA PHE A 319 -8.30 -12.29 21.90
C PHE A 319 -7.47 -11.97 23.15
N ASN A 320 -7.67 -10.81 23.76
CA ASN A 320 -6.99 -10.39 24.99
C ASN A 320 -7.93 -9.50 25.84
N PRO A 321 -8.95 -10.10 26.48
CA PRO A 321 -9.93 -9.35 27.27
C PRO A 321 -9.28 -8.57 28.43
N ASN A 322 -8.24 -9.11 29.06
CA ASN A 322 -7.52 -8.44 30.14
C ASN A 322 -6.92 -7.10 29.69
N LEU A 323 -6.24 -7.08 28.54
CA LEU A 323 -5.71 -5.85 27.95
C LEU A 323 -6.84 -4.86 27.63
N TRP A 324 -7.96 -5.36 27.08
CA TRP A 324 -9.10 -4.53 26.72
C TRP A 324 -9.72 -3.84 27.95
N PHE A 325 -10.01 -4.59 29.01
CA PHE A 325 -10.61 -4.05 30.24
C PHE A 325 -9.63 -3.16 31.02
N ALA A 326 -8.34 -3.51 31.06
CA ALA A 326 -7.32 -2.68 31.72
C ALA A 326 -7.15 -1.32 31.02
N PHE A 327 -7.10 -1.30 29.69
CA PHE A 327 -7.01 -0.04 28.97
C PHE A 327 -8.30 0.78 29.10
N ARG A 328 -9.47 0.13 29.02
CA ARG A 328 -10.76 0.80 29.24
C ARG A 328 -10.82 1.46 30.62
N SER A 329 -10.38 0.78 31.68
CA SER A 329 -10.44 1.34 33.03
C SER A 329 -9.61 2.63 33.14
N TRP A 330 -8.38 2.64 32.64
CA TRP A 330 -7.55 3.85 32.59
C TRP A 330 -8.19 5.01 31.83
N MET A 331 -8.93 4.69 30.77
CA MET A 331 -9.55 5.68 29.88
C MET A 331 -10.91 6.18 30.38
N THR A 332 -11.55 5.49 31.32
CA THR A 332 -12.89 5.82 31.85
C THR A 332 -12.88 6.18 33.34
N LEU A 333 -11.70 6.29 33.94
CA LEU A 333 -11.50 6.71 35.33
C LEU A 333 -11.75 8.22 35.57
N PHE A 334 -12.07 8.99 34.53
CA PHE A 334 -12.39 10.41 34.59
C PHE A 334 -13.76 10.70 34.01
#